data_AF-A0A2U3KZ68-F1
#
_entry.id   AF-A0A2U3KZ68-F1
#
_cell.length_a   1.000
_cell.length_b   1.000
_cell.length_c   1.000
_cell.angle_alpha   90.00
_cell.angle_beta   90.00
_cell.angle_gamma   90.00
#
_symmetry.space_group_name_H-M   'P 1'
#
loop_
_entity.id
_entity.type
_entity.pdbx_description
1 polymer ?
#
loop_
_entity_poly.entity_id
_entity_poly.type
_entity_poly.pdbx_seq_one_letter_code
_entity_poly.pdbx_strand_id
1 'polypeptide(L)' 'MDSSGLGVLIGAYASFERNCRRLLLAGLNDRVWELFRTCKINDVFTRYATVADAEQTVPL' A
#
# COMPACT_ATOMS: atom_id res chain seq x y z
N MET A 1 12.62 -5.75 -0.66
CA MET A 1 12.05 -4.57 -1.33
C MET A 1 13.09 -3.48 -1.36
N ASP A 2 13.24 -2.87 -2.52
CA ASP A 2 14.22 -1.87 -2.92
C ASP A 2 13.49 -0.75 -3.70
N SER A 3 14.24 0.19 -4.28
CA SER A 3 13.65 1.32 -5.03
C SER A 3 12.79 0.87 -6.21
N SER A 4 13.16 -0.22 -6.88
CA SER A 4 12.39 -0.79 -7.99
C SER A 4 11.03 -1.32 -7.52
N GLY A 5 10.99 -2.08 -6.42
CA GLY A 5 9.74 -2.56 -5.83
C GLY A 5 8.82 -1.43 -5.36
N LEU A 6 9.39 -0.36 -4.81
CA LEU A 6 8.62 0.82 -4.38
C LEU A 6 8.02 1.57 -5.58
N GLY A 7 8.79 1.71 -6.67
CA GLY A 7 8.29 2.29 -7.92
C GLY A 7 7.12 1.50 -8.52
N VAL A 8 7.17 0.17 -8.46
CA VAL A 8 6.06 -0.69 -8.91
C VAL A 8 4.81 -0.46 -8.05
N LEU A 9 4.93 -0.39 -6.72
CA LEU A 9 3.79 -0.12 -5.84
C LEU A 9 3.15 1.25 -6.10
N ILE A 10 3.96 2.29 -6.27
CA ILE A 10 3.47 3.63 -6.58
C ILE A 10 2.78 3.65 -7.96
N GLY A 11 3.35 2.97 -8.96
CA GLY A 11 2.73 2.83 -10.27
C GLY A 11 1.37 2.10 -10.20
N ALA A 12 1.29 1.03 -9.41
CA ALA A 12 0.04 0.33 -9.15
C ALA A 12 -0.97 1.25 -8.47
N TYR A 13 -0.58 1.94 -7.40
CA TYR A 13 -1.43 2.91 -6.71
C TYR A 13 -1.99 3.97 -7.67
N ALA A 14 -1.13 4.63 -8.46
CA ALA A 14 -1.56 5.65 -9.42
C ALA A 14 -2.50 5.09 -10.49
N SER A 15 -2.31 3.84 -10.91
CA SER A 15 -3.21 3.17 -11.85
C SER A 15 -4.60 2.92 -11.22
N PHE A 16 -4.65 2.45 -9.97
CA PHE A 16 -5.91 2.21 -9.26
C PHE A 16 -6.64 3.53 -8.96
N GLU A 17 -5.94 4.57 -8.52
CA GLU A 17 -6.49 5.89 -8.23
C GLU A 17 -7.17 6.50 -9.46
N ARG A 18 -6.52 6.41 -10.64
CA ARG A 18 -7.08 6.87 -11.92
C ARG A 18 -8.37 6.14 -12.34
N ASN A 19 -8.56 4.91 -11.87
CA ASN A 19 -9.73 4.10 -12.18
C ASN A 19 -10.80 4.16 -11.07
N CYS A 20 -10.70 5.09 -10.12
CA CYS A 20 -11.56 5.17 -8.93
C CYS A 20 -11.59 3.88 -8.09
N ARG A 21 -10.51 3.08 -8.15
CA ARG A 21 -10.34 1.85 -7.38
C ARG A 21 -9.41 2.13 -6.21
N ARG A 22 -9.66 1.52 -5.06
CA ARG A 22 -8.75 1.62 -3.89
C ARG A 22 -7.75 0.47 -3.93
N LEU A 23 -6.50 0.78 -3.60
CA LEU A 23 -5.45 -0.21 -3.37
C LEU A 23 -5.14 -0.26 -1.87
N LEU A 24 -5.27 -1.43 -1.26
CA LEU A 24 -5.01 -1.65 0.16
C LEU A 24 -3.81 -2.60 0.31
N LEU A 25 -2.96 -2.36 1.31
CA LEU A 25 -1.80 -3.21 1.58
C LEU A 25 -1.97 -3.93 2.92
N ALA A 26 -1.95 -5.26 2.88
CA ALA A 26 -2.05 -6.11 4.06
C ALA A 26 -0.77 -6.93 4.26
N GLY A 27 -0.43 -7.24 5.52
CA GLY A 27 0.66 -8.16 5.83
C GLY A 27 2.07 -7.62 5.56
N LEU A 28 2.23 -6.29 5.47
CA LEU A 28 3.55 -5.67 5.34
C LEU A 28 4.39 -5.96 6.59
N ASN A 29 5.60 -6.45 6.39
CA ASN A 29 6.57 -6.56 7.48
C ASN A 29 7.12 -5.19 7.88
N ASP A 30 7.67 -5.08 9.09
CA ASP A 30 8.11 -3.78 9.62
C ASP A 30 9.28 -3.18 8.84
N ARG A 31 10.11 -4.01 8.21
CA ARG A 31 11.20 -3.55 7.34
C ARG A 31 10.68 -2.79 6.11
N VAL A 32 9.62 -3.28 5.47
CA VAL A 32 8.99 -2.60 4.34
C VAL A 32 8.26 -1.34 4.80
N TRP A 33 7.61 -1.39 5.97
CA TRP A 33 6.98 -0.22 6.55
C TRP A 33 7.98 0.90 6.88
N GLU A 34 9.16 0.55 7.39
CA GLU A 34 10.24 1.49 7.66
C GLU A 34 10.77 2.15 6.38
N LEU A 35 10.85 1.38 5.29
CA LEU A 35 11.19 1.92 3.97
C LEU A 35 10.20 3.00 3.54
N PHE A 36 8.90 2.76 3.74
CA PHE A 36 7.85 3.73 3.37
C PHE A 36 7.96 5.01 4.20
N ARG A 37 8.22 4.88 5.51
CA ARG A 37 8.47 6.03 6.41
C ARG A 37 9.69 6.83 5.97
N THR A 38 10.80 6.15 5.67
CA THR A 38 12.04 6.79 5.20
C THR A 38 11.80 7.58 3.90
N CYS A 39 11.02 7.00 2.98
CA CYS A 39 10.65 7.64 1.72
C CYS A 39 9.49 8.64 1.86
N LYS A 40 8.92 8.85 3.06
CA LYS A 40 7.77 9.72 3.33
C LYS A 40 6.54 9.40 2.46
N ILE A 41 6.34 8.13 2.15
CA ILE A 41 5.17 7.64 1.38
C ILE A 41 4.24 6.78 2.24
N ASN A 42 4.47 6.69 3.55
CA ASN A 42 3.63 5.93 4.47
C ASN A 42 2.18 6.45 4.53
N ASP A 43 1.94 7.72 4.19
CA ASP A 43 0.60 8.31 4.13
C ASP A 43 -0.13 8.04 2.81
N VAL A 44 0.59 7.58 1.77
CA VAL A 44 0.01 7.17 0.48
C VAL A 44 -0.72 5.84 0.61
N PHE A 45 -0.29 4.97 1.53
CA PHE A 45 -0.81 3.62 1.68
C PHE A 45 -1.38 3.39 3.07
N THR A 46 -2.57 2.82 3.16
CA THR A 46 -3.11 2.32 4.42
C THR A 46 -2.60 0.89 4.68
N ARG A 47 -1.96 0.67 5.84
CA ARG A 47 -1.45 -0.64 6.28
C ARG A 47 -2.53 -1.39 7.06
N TYR A 48 -2.77 -2.63 6.66
CA TYR A 48 -3.59 -3.59 7.38
C TYR A 48 -2.74 -4.75 7.89
N ALA A 49 -3.13 -5.34 9.03
CA ALA A 49 -2.43 -6.49 9.58
C ALA A 49 -2.71 -7.73 8.71
N THR A 50 -3.97 -7.97 8.37
CA THR A 50 -4.40 -9.10 7.54
C THR A 50 -5.22 -8.65 6.33
N VAL A 51 -5.38 -9.56 5.35
CA VAL A 51 -6.24 -9.32 4.19
C VAL A 51 -7.70 -9.16 4.62
N ALA A 52 -8.15 -9.96 5.60
CA ALA A 52 -9.49 -9.88 6.15
C ALA A 52 -9.79 -8.48 6.73
N ASP A 53 -8.84 -7.90 7.49
CA ASP A 53 -8.98 -6.54 8.02
C ASP A 53 -9.11 -5.50 6.90
N ALA A 54 -8.37 -5.69 5.80
CA ALA A 54 -8.43 -4.79 4.65
C ALA A 54 -9.79 -4.89 3.94
N GLU A 55 -10.30 -6.10 3.72
CA GLU A 55 -11.58 -6.35 3.05
C GLU A 55 -12.76 -5.74 3.80
N GLN A 56 -12.74 -5.73 5.13
CA GLN A 56 -13.78 -5.09 5.95
C GLN A 56 -13.92 -3.59 5.72
N THR A 57 -12.87 -2.92 5.20
CA THR A 57 -12.90 -1.48 4.92
C THR A 57 -13.36 -1.14 3.51
N VAL A 58 -13.50 -2.14 2.64
CA VAL A 58 -14.05 -1.96 1.30
C VAL A 58 -15.55 -2.22 1.36
N PRO A 59 -16.40 -1.18 1.26
CA PRO A 59 -17.83 -1.42 1.10
C PRO A 59 -18.06 -2.14 -0.24
N LEU A 60 -18.82 -3.24 -0.19
CA LEU A 60 -19.29 -4.00 -1.35
C LEU A 60 -20.05 -3.11 -2.34
#